data_AF-A0A371M9I4-F1
#
_entry.id   AF-A0A371M9I4-F1
#
_cell.length_a   1.000
_cell.length_b   1.000
_cell.length_c   1.000
_cell.angle_alpha   90.00
_cell.angle_beta   90.00
_cell.angle_gamma   90.00
#
_symmetry.space_group_name_H-M   'P 1'
#
loop_
_entity.id
_entity.type
_entity.pdbx_description
1 polymer ?
#
loop_
_entity_poly.entity_id
_entity_poly.type
_entity_poly.pdbx_seq_one_letter_code
_entity_poly.pdbx_strand_id
1 'polypeptide(L)'
;SPVIDGLGGGNGIVGGLWTLLVSVVALRTRALHRLVNYFGLVVGSAGILSAIPVLGEIGGGVFGLTQIVWFVALGVLLLRAGRREAPAYLREE
;
A
#
# COMPACT_ATOMS: atom_id res chain seq x y z
N SER A 1 -6.37 19.81 16.13
CA SER A 1 -7.00 20.70 15.12
C SER A 1 -7.73 19.81 14.14
N PRO A 2 -9.02 20.05 13.84
CA PRO A 2 -9.80 19.19 12.95
C PRO A 2 -9.17 19.02 11.56
N VAL A 3 -8.32 19.95 11.13
CA VAL A 3 -7.54 19.85 9.88
C VAL A 3 -6.45 18.77 9.94
N ILE A 4 -5.80 18.59 11.10
CA ILE A 4 -4.77 17.56 11.32
C ILE A 4 -5.43 16.18 11.40
N ASP A 5 -6.58 16.08 12.08
CA ASP A 5 -7.33 14.84 12.19
C ASP A 5 -7.89 14.39 10.82
N GLY A 6 -8.29 15.35 9.97
CA GLY A 6 -8.74 15.10 8.60
C GLY A 6 -7.62 14.76 7.59
N LEU A 7 -6.40 15.25 7.80
CA LEU A 7 -5.25 14.99 6.91
C LEU A 7 -4.53 13.67 7.21
N GLY A 8 -4.65 13.13 8.43
CA GLY A 8 -3.97 11.88 8.79
C GLY A 8 -4.46 11.17 10.06
N GLY A 9 -5.08 11.88 11.00
CA GLY A 9 -5.48 11.29 12.29
C GLY A 9 -6.60 10.24 12.21
N GLY A 10 -7.55 10.36 11.27
CA GLY A 10 -8.70 9.43 11.14
C GLY A 10 -8.60 8.38 10.04
N ASN A 11 -7.69 8.56 9.06
CA ASN A 11 -7.69 7.76 7.82
C ASN A 11 -6.71 6.57 7.82
N GLY A 12 -5.94 6.38 8.90
CA GLY A 12 -4.96 5.30 9.03
C GLY A 12 -5.56 3.89 8.92
N ILE A 13 -6.77 3.68 9.45
CA ILE A 13 -7.48 2.39 9.37
C ILE A 13 -7.82 2.05 7.92
N VAL A 14 -8.43 3.00 7.20
CA VAL A 14 -8.90 2.77 5.82
C VAL A 14 -7.71 2.53 4.90
N GLY A 15 -6.67 3.36 5.02
CA GLY A 15 -5.44 3.18 4.26
C GLY A 15 -4.72 1.87 4.59
N GLY A 16 -4.62 1.52 5.88
CA GLY A 16 -3.98 0.29 6.32
C GLY A 16 -4.72 -0.97 5.85
N LEU A 17 -6.05 -0.99 6.01
CA LEU A 17 -6.91 -2.09 5.56
C LEU A 17 -6.82 -2.27 4.04
N TRP A 18 -6.91 -1.19 3.28
CA TRP A 18 -6.80 -1.25 1.83
C TRP A 18 -5.43 -1.81 1.40
N THR A 19 -4.34 -1.37 2.02
CA THR A 19 -2.97 -1.84 1.72
C THR A 19 -2.80 -3.33 2.03
N LEU A 20 -3.37 -3.79 3.15
CA LEU A 20 -3.42 -5.21 3.50
C LEU A 20 -4.16 -6.03 2.43
N LEU A 21 -5.37 -5.60 2.04
CA LEU A 21 -6.18 -6.31 1.05
C LEU A 21 -5.48 -6.40 -0.30
N VAL A 22 -4.91 -5.29 -0.79
CA VAL A 22 -4.16 -5.26 -2.05
C VAL A 22 -2.96 -6.22 -1.98
N SER A 23 -2.22 -6.20 -0.88
CA SER A 23 -1.05 -7.07 -0.68
C SER A 23 -1.43 -8.55 -0.62
N VAL A 24 -2.53 -8.89 0.05
CA VAL A 24 -3.06 -10.27 0.14
C VAL A 24 -3.50 -10.77 -1.24
N VAL A 25 -4.27 -9.98 -1.98
CA VAL A 25 -4.74 -10.35 -3.31
C VAL A 25 -3.54 -10.53 -4.26
N ALA A 26 -2.59 -9.60 -4.24
CA ALA A 26 -1.39 -9.65 -5.07
C ALA A 26 -0.47 -10.85 -4.75
N LEU A 27 -0.41 -11.29 -3.49
CA LEU A 27 0.26 -12.55 -3.11
C LEU A 27 -0.49 -13.78 -3.63
N ARG A 28 -1.82 -13.80 -3.51
CA ARG A 28 -2.66 -14.91 -4.00
C ARG A 28 -2.57 -15.08 -5.51
N THR A 29 -2.62 -13.99 -6.26
CA THR A 29 -2.58 -14.02 -7.73
C THR A 29 -1.17 -14.14 -8.30
N ARG A 30 -0.13 -14.05 -7.45
CA ARG A 30 1.28 -13.95 -7.86
C ARG A 30 1.54 -12.84 -8.90
N ALA A 31 0.65 -11.86 -8.98
CA ALA A 31 0.70 -10.81 -10.00
C ALA A 31 1.82 -9.79 -9.75
N LEU A 32 2.27 -9.65 -8.50
CA LEU A 32 3.27 -8.66 -8.09
C LEU A 32 4.45 -9.31 -7.35
N HIS A 33 5.57 -8.58 -7.30
CA HIS A 33 6.80 -9.04 -6.66
C HIS A 33 6.56 -9.28 -5.16
N ARG A 34 6.82 -10.52 -4.69
CA ARG A 34 6.49 -10.98 -3.32
C ARG A 34 7.00 -10.03 -2.23
N LEU A 35 8.18 -9.45 -2.43
CA LEU A 35 8.83 -8.55 -1.47
C LEU A 35 8.02 -7.27 -1.22
N VAL A 36 7.38 -6.71 -2.26
CA VAL A 36 6.52 -5.52 -2.13
C VAL A 36 5.22 -5.85 -1.41
N ASN A 37 4.67 -7.04 -1.64
CA ASN A 37 3.44 -7.46 -0.97
C ASN A 37 3.67 -7.83 0.51
N TYR A 38 4.80 -8.47 0.85
CA TYR A 38 5.17 -8.68 2.26
C TYR A 38 5.41 -7.36 2.99
N PHE A 39 6.07 -6.41 2.33
CA PHE A 39 6.20 -5.06 2.87
C PHE A 39 4.81 -4.42 3.10
N GLY A 40 3.91 -4.53 2.13
CA GLY A 40 2.55 -4.01 2.25
C GLY A 40 1.70 -4.65 3.35
N LEU A 41 1.93 -5.93 3.67
CA LEU A 41 1.32 -6.55 4.85
C LEU A 41 1.76 -5.83 6.13
N VAL A 42 3.06 -5.60 6.29
CA VAL A 42 3.61 -4.90 7.48
C VAL A 42 3.08 -3.47 7.55
N VAL A 43 3.09 -2.75 6.44
CA VAL A 43 2.59 -1.37 6.36
C VAL A 43 1.11 -1.29 6.69
N GLY A 44 0.29 -2.16 6.09
CA GLY A 44 -1.14 -2.13 6.33
C GLY A 44 -1.51 -2.56 7.76
N SER A 45 -0.78 -3.52 8.35
CA SER A 45 -0.91 -3.84 9.78
C SER A 45 -0.53 -2.65 10.67
N ALA A 46 0.55 -1.93 10.35
CA ALA A 46 0.94 -0.71 11.08
C ALA A 46 -0.13 0.38 10.99
N GLY A 47 -0.78 0.55 9.83
CA GLY A 47 -1.90 1.48 9.66
C GLY A 47 -3.11 1.12 10.52
N ILE A 48 -3.47 -0.16 10.61
CA ILE A 48 -4.55 -0.61 11.53
C ILE A 48 -4.15 -0.38 12.99
N LEU A 49 -2.91 -0.71 13.37
CA LEU A 49 -2.43 -0.54 14.74
C LEU A 49 -2.34 0.93 15.16
N SER A 50 -2.05 1.85 14.24
CA SER A 50 -2.05 3.30 14.50
C SER A 50 -3.41 3.87 14.86
N ALA A 51 -4.50 3.12 14.63
CA ALA A 51 -5.84 3.50 15.06
C ALA A 51 -6.05 3.39 16.57
N ILE A 52 -5.18 2.65 17.25
CA ILE A 52 -5.22 2.51 18.70
C ILE A 52 -4.69 3.82 19.29
N PRO A 53 -5.45 4.53 20.15
CA PRO A 53 -5.04 5.84 20.68
C PRO A 53 -3.66 5.87 21.32
N VAL A 54 -3.28 4.78 22.01
CA VAL A 54 -1.95 4.58 22.62
C VAL A 54 -0.81 4.54 21.58
N LEU A 55 -1.10 4.14 20.35
CA LEU A 55 -0.14 3.99 19.25
C LEU A 55 -0.29 5.09 18.19
N GLY A 56 -1.24 6.03 18.35
CA GLY A 56 -1.67 6.95 17.30
C GLY A 56 -0.62 7.98 16.87
N GLU A 57 0.02 8.68 17.81
CA GLU A 57 0.95 9.77 17.49
C GLU A 57 2.18 9.28 16.72
N ILE A 58 2.82 8.20 17.19
CA ILE A 58 4.02 7.66 16.56
C ILE A 58 3.65 6.73 15.40
N GLY A 59 2.62 5.90 15.59
CA GLY A 59 2.17 4.93 14.61
C GLY A 59 1.63 5.57 13.33
N GLY A 60 0.93 6.70 13.43
CA GLY A 60 0.43 7.43 12.27
C GLY A 60 1.56 7.97 11.37
N GLY A 61 2.61 8.52 11.98
CA GLY A 61 3.79 8.99 11.25
C GLY A 61 4.57 7.85 10.57
N VAL A 62 4.80 6.75 11.29
CA VAL A 62 5.47 5.56 10.74
C VAL A 62 4.65 4.94 9.61
N PHE A 63 3.33 4.83 9.80
CA PHE A 63 2.42 4.36 8.76
C PHE A 63 2.51 5.25 7.52
N GLY A 64 2.37 6.57 7.67
CA GLY A 64 2.43 7.49 6.54
C GLY A 64 3.73 7.38 5.73
N LEU A 65 4.88 7.34 6.40
CA LEU A 65 6.19 7.23 5.73
C LEU A 65 6.34 5.88 5.00
N THR A 66 5.99 4.79 5.66
CA THR A 66 6.11 3.45 5.07
C THR A 66 5.10 3.22 3.95
N GLN A 67 3.90 3.81 4.05
CA GLN A 67 2.87 3.83 3.02
C GLN A 67 3.35 4.52 1.74
N ILE A 68 4.07 5.64 1.85
CA ILE A 68 4.65 6.33 0.67
C ILE A 68 5.64 5.43 -0.05
N VAL A 69 6.55 4.77 0.68
CA VAL A 69 7.53 3.83 0.10
C VAL A 69 6.81 2.69 -0.61
N TRP A 70 5.75 2.16 0.00
CA TRP A 70 4.95 1.09 -0.59
C TRP A 70 4.23 1.54 -1.87
N PHE A 71 3.65 2.75 -1.89
CA PHE A 71 3.00 3.31 -3.09
C PHE A 71 3.95 3.45 -4.27
N VAL A 72 5.16 3.96 -4.03
CA VAL A 72 6.18 4.08 -5.09
C VAL A 72 6.55 2.70 -5.64
N ALA A 73 6.76 1.71 -4.77
CA ALA A 73 7.08 0.35 -5.18
C ALA A 73 5.93 -0.29 -5.98
N LEU A 74 4.68 -0.12 -5.55
CA LEU A 74 3.50 -0.59 -6.26
C LEU A 74 3.39 0.06 -7.64
N GLY A 75 3.53 1.40 -7.72
CA GLY A 75 3.47 2.13 -8.98
C GLY A 75 4.53 1.68 -9.98
N VAL A 76 5.77 1.48 -9.53
CA VAL A 76 6.85 0.92 -10.37
C VAL A 76 6.50 -0.48 -10.87
N LEU A 77 5.90 -1.33 -10.06
CA LEU A 77 5.48 -2.67 -10.49
C LEU A 77 4.35 -2.62 -11.52
N LEU A 78 3.35 -1.76 -11.33
CA LEU A 78 2.23 -1.60 -12.28
C LEU A 78 2.71 -1.06 -13.64
N LEU A 79 3.60 -0.06 -13.65
CA LEU A 79 4.23 0.43 -14.87
C LEU A 79 5.06 -0.65 -15.58
N ARG A 80 5.74 -1.52 -14.82
CA ARG A 80 6.48 -2.66 -15.38
C ARG A 80 5.56 -3.72 -15.95
N ALA A 81 4.42 -3.98 -15.31
CA ALA A 81 3.42 -4.93 -15.81
C ALA A 81 2.82 -4.45 -17.14
N GLY A 82 2.35 -3.19 -17.21
CA GLY A 82 1.78 -2.64 -18.45
C GLY A 82 2.75 -2.64 -19.64
N ARG A 83 4.05 -2.41 -19.40
CA ARG A 83 5.07 -2.52 -20.47
C ARG A 83 5.28 -3.94 -21.00
N ARG A 84 4.92 -4.98 -20.24
CA ARG A 84 5.00 -6.37 -20.71
C ARG A 84 3.81 -6.76 -21.58
N GLU A 85 2.67 -6.12 -21.39
CA GLU A 85 1.43 -6.36 -22.14
C GLU A 85 1.41 -5.61 -23.48
N ALA A 86 1.93 -4.38 -23.54
CA ALA A 86 2.01 -3.58 -24.78
C ALA A 86 2.65 -4.29 -25.99
N PRO A 87 3.79 -5.01 -25.86
CA PRO A 87 4.37 -5.75 -26.98
C PRO A 87 3.63 -7.04 -27.36
N ALA A 88 2.70 -7.54 -26.53
CA ALA A 88 1.88 -8.69 -26.87
C ALA A 88 0.71 -8.32 -27.79
N TYR A 89 0.07 -7.16 -27.53
CA TYR A 89 -0.99 -6.62 -28.39
C TYR A 89 -0.50 -6.33 -29.82
N LEU A 90 0.71 -5.78 -29.97
CA LEU A 90 1.32 -5.49 -31.29
C LEU A 90 1.77 -6.74 -32.08
N ARG A 91 1.63 -7.96 -31.54
CA ARG A 91 1.96 -9.22 -32.23
C ARG A 91 0.72 -9.97 -32.73
N GLU A 92 -0.48 -9.55 -32.36
CA GLU A 92 -1.74 -10.19 -32.76
C GLU A 92 -2.45 -9.47 -33.93
N GLU A 93 -1.80 -8.47 -34.53
CA GLU A 93 -2.19 -7.80 -35.78
C GLU A 93 -1.24 -8.20 -36.93
#